data_AF-F1KWX0-F1
#
_entry.id   AF-F1KWX0-F1
#
_cell.length_a   1.000
_cell.length_b   1.000
_cell.length_c   1.000
_cell.angle_alpha   90.00
_cell.angle_beta   90.00
_cell.angle_gamma   90.00
#
_symmetry.space_group_name_H-M   'P 1'
#
loop_
_entity.id
_entity.type
_entity.pdbx_description
1 polymer ?
#
loop_
_entity_poly.entity_id
_entity_poly.type
_entity_poly.pdbx_seq_one_letter_code
_entity_poly.pdbx_strand_id
1 'polypeptide(L)'
;MQDRDDIQSEQMEREMRKKLNQVFQNFCDKVVRQTNEAFDFDSPFNELGFFGVPHRSSCTLKPTSACLVNLTEWPPFVITLDEVEFVHFERVSFQLKNFDMVFIFKDYTRKVQMVQQIPMTSLDNVKEWLKSAFINVFSVTKRSNLYCTKMLPVKAEIVFSRVWCFISHNLIYFLCTYVPF
;
A
#
# COMPACT_ATOMS: atom_id res chain seq x y z
N MET A 1 -20.90 24.76 34.11
CA MET A 1 -21.77 23.57 34.16
C MET A 1 -21.60 22.74 32.89
N GLN A 2 -21.60 23.37 31.71
CA GLN A 2 -21.33 22.71 30.41
C GLN A 2 -20.01 21.91 30.35
N ASP A 3 -18.88 22.48 30.82
CA ASP A 3 -17.59 21.77 30.83
C ASP A 3 -17.58 20.47 31.66
N ARG A 4 -18.43 20.37 32.70
CA ARG A 4 -18.51 19.16 33.55
C ARG A 4 -19.24 18.04 32.84
N ASP A 5 -20.30 18.37 32.12
CA ASP A 5 -21.10 17.41 31.37
C ASP A 5 -20.34 16.95 30.12
N ASP A 6 -19.58 17.85 29.48
CA ASP A 6 -18.71 17.51 28.33
C ASP A 6 -17.59 16.54 28.74
N ILE A 7 -16.92 16.77 29.89
CA ILE A 7 -15.89 15.85 30.42
C ILE A 7 -16.49 14.47 30.74
N GLN A 8 -17.70 14.41 31.31
CA GLN A 8 -18.36 13.14 31.59
C GLN A 8 -18.72 12.39 30.31
N SER A 9 -19.20 13.10 29.29
CA SER A 9 -19.52 12.51 27.99
C SER A 9 -18.27 11.90 27.32
N GLU A 10 -17.14 12.61 27.31
CA GLU A 10 -15.87 12.10 26.77
C GLU A 10 -15.37 10.86 27.51
N GLN A 11 -15.52 10.82 28.84
CA GLN A 11 -15.15 9.66 29.65
C GLN A 11 -16.02 8.44 29.30
N MET A 12 -17.33 8.62 29.21
CA MET A 12 -18.26 7.54 28.84
C MET A 12 -17.95 6.99 27.44
N GLU A 13 -17.64 7.86 26.47
CA GLU A 13 -17.28 7.41 25.12
C GLU A 13 -15.99 6.58 25.13
N ARG A 14 -14.98 7.02 25.89
CA ARG A 14 -13.71 6.29 26.02
C ARG A 14 -13.91 4.93 26.69
N GLU A 15 -14.71 4.86 27.75
CA GLU A 15 -15.03 3.60 28.42
C GLU A 15 -15.79 2.65 27.50
N MET A 16 -16.75 3.16 26.73
CA MET A 16 -17.49 2.39 25.74
C MET A 16 -16.56 1.81 24.67
N ARG A 17 -15.66 2.62 24.10
CA ARG A 17 -14.66 2.15 23.12
C ARG A 17 -13.76 1.06 23.70
N LYS A 18 -13.28 1.22 24.94
CA LYS A 18 -12.47 0.20 25.63
C LYS A 18 -13.24 -1.10 25.82
N LYS A 19 -14.49 -1.01 26.27
CA LYS A 19 -15.36 -2.17 26.48
C LYS A 19 -15.62 -2.92 25.18
N LEU A 20 -15.93 -2.22 24.09
CA LEU A 20 -16.12 -2.83 22.78
C LEU A 20 -14.84 -3.51 22.30
N ASN A 21 -13.69 -2.84 22.35
CA ASN A 21 -12.41 -3.44 21.96
C ASN A 21 -12.10 -4.71 22.76
N GLN A 22 -12.33 -4.71 24.07
CA GLN A 22 -12.12 -5.90 24.90
C GLN A 22 -13.05 -7.06 24.52
N VAL A 23 -14.33 -6.77 24.24
CA VAL A 23 -15.30 -7.79 23.82
C VAL A 23 -14.89 -8.39 22.48
N PHE A 24 -14.47 -7.57 21.53
CA PHE A 24 -13.99 -8.04 20.22
C PHE A 24 -12.72 -8.87 20.33
N GLN A 25 -11.74 -8.43 21.13
CA GLN A 25 -10.52 -9.21 21.34
C GLN A 25 -10.83 -10.58 21.96
N ASN A 26 -11.67 -10.61 23.00
CA ASN A 26 -12.09 -11.86 23.63
C ASN A 26 -12.85 -12.78 22.66
N PHE A 27 -13.58 -12.22 21.70
CA PHE A 27 -14.23 -12.98 20.64
C PHE A 27 -13.20 -13.60 19.69
N CYS A 28 -12.24 -12.82 19.19
CA CYS A 28 -11.16 -13.32 18.33
C CYS A 28 -10.40 -14.47 19.02
N ASP A 29 -9.98 -14.28 20.28
CA ASP A 29 -9.24 -15.29 21.04
C ASP A 29 -10.05 -16.59 21.20
N LYS A 30 -11.37 -16.49 21.41
CA LYS A 30 -12.24 -17.67 21.49
C LYS A 30 -12.35 -18.40 20.16
N VAL A 31 -12.44 -17.69 19.04
CA VAL A 31 -12.49 -18.29 17.70
C VAL A 31 -11.19 -19.04 17.41
N VAL A 32 -10.03 -18.43 17.67
CA VAL A 32 -8.72 -19.08 17.47
C VAL A 32 -8.64 -20.38 18.28
N ARG A 33 -9.04 -20.34 19.57
CA ARG A 33 -9.05 -21.53 20.44
C ARG A 33 -10.03 -22.62 19.96
N GLN A 34 -11.24 -22.24 19.55
CA GLN A 34 -12.26 -23.20 19.10
C GLN A 34 -11.93 -23.84 17.75
N THR A 35 -11.21 -23.11 16.90
CA THR A 35 -10.75 -23.59 15.59
C THR A 35 -9.42 -24.32 15.67
N ASN A 36 -8.86 -24.54 16.87
CA ASN A 36 -7.57 -25.18 17.10
C ASN A 36 -6.44 -24.53 16.28
N GLU A 37 -6.38 -23.19 16.33
CA GLU A 37 -5.37 -22.37 15.65
C GLU A 37 -5.40 -22.47 14.12
N ALA A 38 -6.53 -22.89 13.53
CA ALA A 38 -6.68 -22.95 12.08
C ALA A 38 -6.77 -21.55 11.42
N PHE A 39 -7.16 -20.52 12.18
CA PHE A 39 -7.25 -19.14 11.71
C PHE A 39 -6.50 -18.22 12.67
N ASP A 40 -5.87 -17.19 12.11
CA ASP A 40 -5.26 -16.09 12.86
C ASP A 40 -5.87 -14.76 12.44
N PHE A 41 -5.98 -13.83 13.38
CA PHE A 41 -6.54 -12.51 13.16
C PHE A 41 -5.42 -11.47 13.10
N ASP A 42 -5.19 -10.92 11.91
CA ASP A 42 -4.19 -9.87 11.71
C ASP A 42 -4.72 -8.51 12.17
N SER A 43 -3.83 -7.69 12.74
CA SER A 43 -4.15 -6.36 13.26
C SER A 43 -3.39 -5.29 12.50
N PRO A 44 -4.07 -4.27 11.94
CA PRO A 44 -3.39 -3.21 11.20
C PRO A 44 -2.44 -2.39 12.07
N PHE A 45 -1.23 -2.15 11.56
CA PHE A 45 -0.24 -1.28 12.19
C PHE A 45 -0.63 0.18 11.99
N ASN A 46 -1.26 0.77 13.02
CA ASN A 46 -1.76 2.16 12.95
C ASN A 46 -0.66 3.20 12.68
N GLU A 47 0.56 2.97 13.18
CA GLU A 47 1.70 3.89 13.04
C GLU A 47 2.27 3.93 11.62
N LEU A 48 2.11 2.84 10.87
CA LEU A 48 2.53 2.73 9.47
C LEU A 48 1.43 3.14 8.50
N GLY A 49 0.30 3.64 8.99
CA GLY A 49 -0.82 4.08 8.17
C GLY A 49 -0.47 5.32 7.35
N PHE A 50 -0.93 5.36 6.10
CA PHE A 50 -0.76 6.51 5.21
C PHE A 50 -2.05 6.79 4.43
N PHE A 51 -2.20 8.03 3.95
CA PHE A 51 -3.35 8.42 3.15
C PHE A 51 -3.14 8.07 1.67
N GLY A 52 -4.21 7.64 1.01
CA GLY A 52 -4.21 7.40 -0.43
C GLY A 52 -5.62 7.20 -0.98
N VAL A 53 -5.73 7.19 -2.30
CA VAL A 53 -6.97 7.04 -3.05
C VAL A 53 -6.91 5.72 -3.83
N PRO A 54 -7.27 4.58 -3.20
CA PRO A 54 -7.37 3.30 -3.91
C PRO A 54 -8.58 3.24 -4.86
N HIS A 55 -9.65 3.96 -4.52
CA HIS A 55 -10.90 4.01 -5.27
C HIS A 55 -11.22 5.44 -5.72
N ARG A 56 -12.25 6.06 -5.12
CA ARG A 56 -12.72 7.41 -5.46
C ARG A 56 -12.54 8.42 -4.33
N SER A 57 -12.41 7.96 -3.10
CA SER A 57 -12.19 8.78 -1.90
C SER A 57 -10.77 8.60 -1.38
N SER A 58 -10.26 9.64 -0.72
CA SER A 58 -9.06 9.55 0.10
C SER A 58 -9.40 8.81 1.38
N CYS A 59 -8.64 7.76 1.66
CA CYS A 59 -8.83 6.91 2.82
C CYS A 59 -7.47 6.59 3.46
N THR A 60 -7.48 6.16 4.74
CA THR A 60 -6.25 5.72 5.40
C THR A 60 -6.00 4.24 5.09
N LEU A 61 -4.90 3.96 4.42
CA LEU A 61 -4.42 2.61 4.17
C LEU A 61 -3.49 2.20 5.30
N LYS A 62 -3.69 1.01 5.84
CA LYS A 62 -2.89 0.49 6.94
C LYS A 62 -2.29 -0.86 6.56
N PRO A 63 -0.97 -1.03 6.67
CA PRO A 63 -0.37 -2.33 6.50
C PRO A 63 -0.67 -3.20 7.71
N THR A 64 -0.68 -4.49 7.47
CA THR A 64 -0.79 -5.58 8.43
C THR A 64 0.42 -6.49 8.25
N SER A 65 0.47 -7.64 8.92
CA SER A 65 1.59 -8.57 8.80
C SER A 65 1.75 -9.12 7.38
N ALA A 66 0.63 -9.36 6.69
CA ALA A 66 0.62 -9.97 5.35
C ALA A 66 -0.10 -9.17 4.26
N CYS A 67 -0.85 -8.12 4.62
CA CYS A 67 -1.71 -7.37 3.68
C CYS A 67 -1.57 -5.85 3.83
N LEU A 68 -1.91 -5.10 2.78
CA LEU A 68 -2.26 -3.68 2.86
C LEU A 68 -3.78 -3.55 2.79
N VAL A 69 -4.39 -2.89 3.78
CA VAL A 69 -5.85 -2.87 3.90
C VAL A 69 -6.44 -1.48 4.14
N ASN A 70 -7.67 -1.28 3.65
CA ASN A 70 -8.65 -0.36 4.19
C ASN A 70 -9.95 -1.13 4.41
N LEU A 71 -10.35 -1.26 5.67
CA LEU A 71 -11.58 -1.95 6.09
C LEU A 71 -12.61 -1.00 6.71
N THR A 72 -12.31 0.30 6.74
CA THR A 72 -13.17 1.32 7.37
C THR A 72 -14.17 1.91 6.39
N GLU A 73 -13.81 1.95 5.10
CA GLU A 73 -14.65 2.49 4.03
C GLU A 73 -15.14 1.38 3.09
N TRP A 74 -16.28 1.63 2.46
CA TRP A 74 -16.82 0.75 1.42
C TRP A 74 -16.62 1.39 0.04
N PRO A 75 -16.11 0.66 -0.97
CA PRO A 75 -15.69 -0.74 -0.92
C PRO A 75 -14.36 -0.94 -0.17
N PRO A 76 -14.17 -2.09 0.50
CA PRO A 76 -12.93 -2.38 1.20
C PRO A 76 -11.81 -2.60 0.19
N PHE A 77 -10.62 -2.19 0.58
CA PHE A 77 -9.41 -2.39 -0.19
C PHE A 77 -8.52 -3.39 0.53
N VAL A 78 -8.12 -4.47 -0.15
CA VAL A 78 -7.24 -5.50 0.42
C VAL A 78 -6.26 -5.95 -0.66
N ILE A 79 -4.97 -5.88 -0.35
CA ILE A 79 -3.88 -6.42 -1.16
C ILE A 79 -3.05 -7.36 -0.31
N THR A 80 -2.98 -8.62 -0.71
CA THR A 80 -2.08 -9.61 -0.11
C THR A 80 -0.67 -9.39 -0.65
N LEU A 81 0.29 -9.15 0.25
CA LEU A 81 1.66 -8.79 -0.11
C LEU A 81 2.40 -9.94 -0.81
N ASP A 82 2.09 -11.21 -0.46
CA ASP A 82 2.68 -12.37 -1.13
C ASP A 82 2.24 -12.51 -2.60
N GLU A 83 1.10 -11.94 -3.00
CA GLU A 83 0.66 -12.00 -4.40
C GLU A 83 1.32 -10.93 -5.28
N VAL A 84 2.02 -9.96 -4.67
CA VAL A 84 2.67 -8.84 -5.36
C VAL A 84 4.04 -9.29 -5.87
N GLU A 85 4.30 -9.06 -7.16
CA GLU A 85 5.62 -9.30 -7.76
C GLU A 85 6.53 -8.07 -7.54
N PHE A 86 6.02 -6.88 -7.86
CA PHE A 86 6.72 -5.63 -7.61
C PHE A 86 5.77 -4.44 -7.50
N VAL A 87 6.27 -3.36 -6.90
CA VAL A 87 5.55 -2.09 -6.76
C VAL A 87 6.23 -1.02 -7.59
N HIS A 88 5.43 -0.30 -8.37
CA HIS A 88 5.88 0.81 -9.19
C HIS A 88 5.40 2.14 -8.61
N PHE A 89 6.32 3.09 -8.42
CA PHE A 89 5.96 4.45 -8.06
C PHE A 89 5.93 5.37 -9.28
N GLU A 90 4.79 6.00 -9.49
CA GLU A 90 4.57 6.99 -10.54
C GLU A 90 4.53 8.40 -9.97
N ARG A 91 4.81 9.40 -10.82
CA ARG A 91 4.73 10.82 -10.48
C ARG A 91 5.62 11.24 -9.29
N VAL A 92 6.67 10.46 -8.99
CA VAL A 92 7.67 10.83 -7.99
C VAL A 92 8.54 11.97 -8.53
N SER A 93 8.28 13.19 -8.07
CA SER A 93 9.00 14.40 -8.45
C SER A 93 8.99 15.40 -7.30
N PHE A 94 10.09 16.12 -7.09
CA PHE A 94 10.19 17.15 -6.05
C PHE A 94 9.21 18.32 -6.22
N GLN A 95 8.66 18.51 -7.42
CA GLN A 95 7.69 19.57 -7.71
C GLN A 95 6.24 19.15 -7.41
N LEU A 96 5.97 17.85 -7.30
CA LEU A 96 4.64 17.33 -7.07
C LEU A 96 4.44 17.10 -5.57
N LYS A 97 3.24 17.39 -5.07
CA LYS A 97 2.88 17.16 -3.66
C LYS A 97 2.49 15.71 -3.38
N ASN A 98 2.11 14.98 -4.43
CA ASN A 98 1.57 13.64 -4.33
C ASN A 98 2.22 12.75 -5.40
N PHE A 99 2.33 11.46 -5.08
CA PHE A 99 2.76 10.41 -5.99
C PHE A 99 1.70 9.30 -6.04
N ASP A 100 1.84 8.38 -7.01
CA ASP A 100 1.00 7.18 -7.07
C ASP A 100 1.82 5.92 -6.91
N MET A 101 1.16 4.88 -6.43
CA MET A 101 1.73 3.56 -6.23
C MET A 101 0.89 2.53 -6.98
N VAL A 102 1.54 1.71 -7.79
CA VAL A 102 0.90 0.66 -8.59
C VAL A 102 1.44 -0.69 -8.13
N PHE A 103 0.53 -1.60 -7.76
CA PHE A 103 0.84 -2.98 -7.42
C PHE A 103 0.68 -3.87 -8.65
N ILE A 104 1.77 -4.54 -9.02
CA ILE A 104 1.79 -5.55 -10.08
C ILE A 104 1.84 -6.92 -9.41
N PHE A 105 0.88 -7.77 -9.73
CA PHE A 105 0.76 -9.11 -9.15
C PHE A 105 1.64 -10.13 -9.90
N LYS A 106 2.00 -11.21 -9.21
CA LYS A 106 2.67 -12.40 -9.79
C LYS A 106 1.85 -12.98 -10.95
N ASP A 107 0.52 -12.97 -10.81
CA ASP A 107 -0.41 -13.29 -11.89
C ASP A 107 -0.65 -12.07 -12.81
N TYR A 108 -0.03 -12.09 -13.98
CA TYR A 108 -0.15 -11.02 -14.98
C TYR A 108 -1.51 -10.97 -15.70
N THR A 109 -2.39 -11.96 -15.49
CA THR A 109 -3.77 -11.89 -16.00
C THR A 109 -4.65 -11.03 -15.11
N ARG A 110 -4.28 -10.91 -13.82
CA ARG A 110 -4.95 -10.03 -12.86
C ARG A 110 -4.68 -8.58 -13.19
N LYS A 111 -5.72 -7.75 -13.09
CA LYS A 111 -5.61 -6.30 -13.24
C LYS A 111 -4.75 -5.72 -12.10
N VAL A 112 -3.83 -4.83 -12.45
CA VAL A 112 -3.05 -4.06 -11.47
C VAL A 112 -3.95 -3.26 -10.54
N GLN A 113 -3.52 -3.08 -9.30
CA GLN A 113 -4.20 -2.22 -8.35
C GLN A 113 -3.38 -0.95 -8.11
N MET A 114 -4.05 0.18 -7.95
CA MET A 114 -3.39 1.49 -7.83
C MET A 114 -3.88 2.20 -6.58
N VAL A 115 -2.95 2.86 -5.90
CA VAL A 115 -3.24 3.82 -4.84
C VAL A 115 -2.74 5.18 -5.32
N GLN A 116 -3.67 6.10 -5.54
CA GLN A 116 -3.38 7.41 -6.08
C GLN A 116 -3.24 8.47 -4.99
N GLN A 117 -2.64 9.61 -5.34
CA GLN A 117 -2.61 10.82 -4.53
C GLN A 117 -1.99 10.63 -3.14
N ILE A 118 -1.02 9.73 -3.00
CA ILE A 118 -0.29 9.54 -1.74
C ILE A 118 0.58 10.77 -1.47
N PRO A 119 0.53 11.38 -0.28
CA PRO A 119 1.37 12.53 0.05
C PRO A 119 2.86 12.19 -0.06
N MET A 120 3.66 13.07 -0.68
CA MET A 120 5.11 12.89 -0.79
C MET A 120 5.82 12.79 0.57
N THR A 121 5.24 13.35 1.63
CA THR A 121 5.72 13.22 3.01
C THR A 121 5.74 11.78 3.51
N SER A 122 4.90 10.90 2.94
CA SER A 122 4.81 9.49 3.29
C SER A 122 5.70 8.59 2.42
N LEU A 123 6.40 9.15 1.41
CA LEU A 123 7.16 8.36 0.43
C LEU A 123 8.25 7.50 1.09
N ASP A 124 9.02 8.07 2.01
CA ASP A 124 10.12 7.36 2.65
C ASP A 124 9.60 6.26 3.59
N ASN A 125 8.55 6.55 4.36
CA ASN A 125 7.89 5.56 5.22
C ASN A 125 7.31 4.39 4.39
N VAL A 126 6.66 4.68 3.26
CA VAL A 126 6.13 3.64 2.37
C VAL A 126 7.24 2.81 1.75
N LYS A 127 8.36 3.43 1.35
CA LYS A 127 9.53 2.69 0.85
C LYS A 127 10.15 1.79 1.92
N GLU A 128 10.29 2.28 3.14
CA GLU A 128 10.83 1.52 4.26
C GLU A 128 9.93 0.32 4.60
N TRP A 129 8.62 0.53 4.63
CA TRP A 129 7.64 -0.54 4.80
C TRP A 129 7.72 -1.59 3.69
N LEU A 130 7.79 -1.19 2.41
CA LEU A 130 7.90 -2.15 1.31
C LEU A 130 9.21 -2.96 1.37
N LYS A 131 10.31 -2.35 1.85
CA LYS A 131 11.57 -3.06 2.09
C LYS A 131 11.43 -4.09 3.20
N SER A 132 10.75 -3.77 4.31
CA SER A 132 10.55 -4.72 5.41
C SER A 132 9.61 -5.88 5.02
N ALA A 133 8.70 -5.64 4.09
CA ALA A 133 7.83 -6.67 3.51
C ALA A 133 8.52 -7.58 2.47
N PHE A 134 9.83 -7.41 2.21
CA PHE A 134 10.59 -8.13 1.17
C PHE A 134 10.06 -7.97 -0.26
N ILE A 135 9.30 -6.89 -0.53
CA ILE A 135 8.76 -6.61 -1.86
C ILE A 135 9.80 -5.83 -2.68
N ASN A 136 10.08 -6.29 -3.90
CA ASN A 136 10.95 -5.55 -4.80
C ASN A 136 10.27 -4.24 -5.25
N VAL A 137 10.88 -3.11 -4.94
CA VAL A 137 10.38 -1.77 -5.27
C VAL A 137 11.14 -1.21 -6.48
N PHE A 138 10.40 -0.73 -7.48
CA PHE A 138 10.97 0.01 -8.61
C PHE A 138 10.38 1.43 -8.68
N SER A 139 11.20 2.42 -8.32
CA SER A 139 10.86 3.84 -8.53
C SER A 139 11.41 4.33 -9.87
N VAL A 140 10.55 4.86 -10.74
CA VAL A 140 11.03 5.59 -11.93
C VAL A 140 10.86 7.08 -11.68
N THR A 141 11.98 7.77 -11.46
CA THR A 141 12.00 9.24 -11.44
C THR A 141 11.92 9.72 -12.88
N LYS A 142 10.87 10.46 -13.26
CA LYS A 142 10.80 11.20 -14.53
C LYS A 142 11.80 12.37 -14.53
N ARG A 143 13.09 12.06 -14.61
CA ARG A 143 14.12 12.94 -15.17
C ARG A 143 15.13 12.03 -15.85
N SER A 144 15.13 12.08 -17.18
CA SER A 144 16.03 11.36 -18.10
C SER A 144 16.00 9.82 -18.05
N ASN A 145 15.23 9.22 -18.96
CA ASN A 145 15.51 8.04 -19.82
C ASN A 145 16.49 6.90 -19.43
N LEU A 146 16.88 6.68 -18.17
CA LEU A 146 18.01 5.78 -17.90
C LEU A 146 17.92 4.89 -16.67
N TYR A 147 16.79 4.25 -16.34
CA TYR A 147 16.77 3.19 -15.32
C TYR A 147 15.76 2.08 -15.62
N CYS A 148 15.95 1.35 -16.72
CA CYS A 148 15.24 0.09 -16.98
C CYS A 148 16.16 -1.07 -17.40
N THR A 149 17.46 -1.00 -17.08
CA THR A 149 18.48 -1.91 -17.62
C THR A 149 18.97 -3.00 -16.67
N LYS A 150 18.24 -3.25 -15.57
CA LYS A 150 18.42 -4.46 -14.74
C LYS A 150 17.17 -5.33 -14.65
N MET A 151 16.24 -5.16 -15.58
CA MET A 151 15.19 -6.15 -15.79
C MET A 151 15.77 -7.27 -16.65
N LEU A 152 15.74 -8.51 -16.18
CA LEU A 152 16.01 -9.67 -17.04
C LEU A 152 15.17 -9.50 -18.32
N PRO A 153 15.75 -9.70 -19.51
CA PRO A 153 15.15 -9.29 -20.79
C PRO A 153 13.73 -9.84 -21.01
N VAL A 154 13.40 -10.97 -20.39
CA VAL A 154 12.08 -11.62 -20.48
C VAL A 154 10.98 -10.91 -19.66
N LYS A 155 11.32 -10.22 -18.56
CA LYS A 155 10.35 -9.49 -17.71
C LYS A 155 10.12 -8.04 -18.16
N ALA A 156 11.10 -7.45 -18.86
CA ALA A 156 10.94 -6.13 -19.47
C ALA A 156 9.85 -6.15 -20.54
N GLU A 157 9.81 -7.17 -21.40
CA GLU A 157 8.82 -7.23 -22.48
C GLU A 157 7.37 -7.19 -21.97
N ILE A 158 7.05 -7.84 -20.86
CA ILE A 158 5.69 -7.88 -20.31
C ILE A 158 5.28 -6.54 -19.67
N VAL A 159 6.22 -5.90 -18.96
CA VAL A 159 5.97 -4.58 -18.33
C VAL A 159 5.95 -3.47 -19.38
N PHE A 160 6.83 -3.51 -20.39
CA PHE A 160 6.79 -2.58 -21.52
C PHE A 160 5.56 -2.80 -22.42
N SER A 161 5.17 -4.05 -22.69
CA SER A 161 4.04 -4.37 -23.58
C SER A 161 2.68 -3.98 -22.98
N ARG A 162 2.48 -4.10 -21.65
CA ARG A 162 1.18 -3.80 -21.03
C ARG A 162 1.11 -2.46 -20.32
N VAL A 163 2.21 -1.94 -19.78
CA VAL A 163 2.22 -0.63 -19.06
C VAL A 163 2.58 0.52 -20.01
N TRP A 164 3.42 0.29 -21.03
CA TRP A 164 3.87 1.34 -21.94
C TRP A 164 3.08 1.42 -23.27
N CYS A 165 2.33 0.38 -23.65
CA CYS A 165 1.48 0.45 -24.85
C CYS A 165 0.33 1.49 -24.73
N PHE A 166 0.13 2.08 -23.55
CA PHE A 166 -0.77 3.23 -23.33
C PHE A 166 -0.08 4.60 -23.22
N ILE A 167 1.26 4.71 -23.20
CA ILE A 167 1.93 5.98 -22.79
C ILE A 167 2.84 6.65 -23.83
N SER A 168 3.27 6.04 -24.95
CA SER A 168 3.94 6.86 -25.98
C SER A 168 4.01 6.21 -27.36
N HIS A 169 3.40 6.87 -28.33
CA HIS A 169 3.39 6.54 -29.75
C HIS A 169 4.66 6.97 -30.52
N ASN A 170 5.80 7.22 -29.88
CA ASN A 170 7.01 7.60 -30.62
C ASN A 170 8.32 7.25 -29.88
N LEU A 171 9.15 6.47 -30.59
CA LEU A 171 10.60 6.27 -30.49
C LEU A 171 11.24 5.93 -29.14
N ILE A 172 11.76 4.70 -29.00
CA ILE A 172 12.84 4.39 -28.05
C ILE A 172 13.89 3.49 -28.73
N TYR A 173 15.00 4.11 -29.16
CA TYR A 173 16.32 3.50 -29.11
C TYR A 173 16.98 4.00 -27.82
N PHE A 174 17.73 3.19 -27.06
CA PHE A 174 18.99 3.62 -26.39
C PHE A 174 19.71 2.50 -25.60
N LEU A 175 21.05 2.61 -25.61
CA LEU A 175 22.08 1.69 -25.11
C LEU A 175 22.29 1.74 -23.58
N CYS A 176 22.84 0.64 -23.05
CA CYS A 176 23.14 0.36 -21.65
C CYS A 176 24.59 0.73 -21.27
N THR A 177 24.79 1.45 -20.16
CA THR A 177 26.05 1.41 -19.40
C THR A 177 25.78 1.20 -17.90
N TYR A 178 26.61 0.35 -17.33
CA TYR A 178 26.54 -0.21 -15.98
C TYR A 178 27.33 0.67 -15.02
N VAL A 179 26.77 1.07 -13.88
CA VAL A 179 27.56 1.51 -12.72
C VAL A 179 26.98 0.84 -11.47
N PRO A 180 27.73 -0.04 -10.79
CA PRO A 180 27.32 -0.62 -9.52
C PRO A 180 27.75 0.31 -8.38
N PHE A 181 26.82 0.68 -7.49
CA PHE A 181 27.00 0.76 -6.03
C PHE A 181 25.61 0.76 -5.39
#